data_AF-A0A3D1UPS8-F1
#
_entry.id   AF-A0A3D1UPS8-F1
#
_cell.length_a   1.000
_cell.length_b   1.000
_cell.length_c   1.000
_cell.angle_alpha   90.00
_cell.angle_beta   90.00
_cell.angle_gamma   90.00
#
_symmetry.space_group_name_H-M   'P 1'
#
loop_
_entity.id
_entity.type
_entity.pdbx_description
1 polymer ?
#
loop_
_entity_poly.entity_id
_entity_poly.type
_entity_poly.pdbx_seq_one_letter_code
_entity_poly.pdbx_strand_id
1 'polypeptide(L)'
;MNKIVQINVDDIVIDPEAMSDMLTECLKRRRMVRLAGACDIGGVLIASFEDSPVRVKSEFVFAPFTDASCDGVSAEICSRYNSGFSLRASFRSGDTVWGLFERTELK
;
A
#
# COMPACT_ATOMS: atom_id res chain seq x y z
N MET A 1 11.46 -1.76 16.69
CA MET A 1 12.47 -1.40 15.66
C MET A 1 11.71 -1.14 14.38
N ASN A 2 11.98 -0.01 13.72
CA ASN A 2 11.23 0.36 12.51
C ASN A 2 12.03 -0.11 11.29
N LYS A 3 11.42 -0.93 10.44
CA LYS A 3 11.97 -1.21 9.11
C LYS A 3 11.37 -0.19 8.14
N ILE A 4 12.21 0.45 7.33
CA ILE A 4 11.76 1.36 6.29
C ILE A 4 12.04 0.71 4.94
N VAL A 5 11.06 0.73 4.05
CA VAL A 5 11.17 0.30 2.65
C VAL A 5 10.93 1.53 1.79
N GLN A 6 11.82 1.76 0.84
CA GLN A 6 11.71 2.84 -0.14
C GLN A 6 11.46 2.20 -1.50
N ILE A 7 10.46 2.68 -2.22
CA ILE A 7 10.07 2.15 -3.53
C ILE A 7 9.94 3.31 -4.48
N ASN A 8 10.61 3.24 -5.63
CA ASN A 8 10.44 4.23 -6.68
C ASN A 8 9.03 4.13 -7.26
N VAL A 9 8.36 5.27 -7.43
CA VAL A 9 7.04 5.33 -8.05
C VAL A 9 7.07 4.75 -9.47
N ASP A 10 8.15 5.00 -10.20
CA ASP A 10 8.35 4.45 -11.55
C ASP A 10 8.37 2.91 -11.54
N ASP A 11 9.03 2.29 -10.56
CA ASP A 11 9.05 0.83 -10.40
C ASP A 11 7.66 0.28 -10.08
N ILE A 12 6.85 1.01 -9.28
CA ILE A 12 5.47 0.63 -8.97
C ILE A 12 4.60 0.69 -10.23
N VAL A 13 4.79 1.70 -11.08
CA VAL A 13 3.99 1.85 -12.30
C VAL A 13 4.39 0.81 -13.36
N ILE A 14 5.69 0.47 -13.44
CA ILE A 14 6.20 -0.54 -14.37
C ILE A 14 5.73 -1.94 -13.99
N ASP A 15 5.82 -2.30 -12.71
CA ASP A 15 5.45 -3.63 -12.21
C ASP A 15 4.76 -3.55 -10.83
N PRO A 16 3.46 -3.18 -10.82
CA PRO A 16 2.73 -3.00 -9.57
C PRO A 16 2.57 -4.30 -8.79
N GLU A 17 2.49 -5.45 -9.48
CA GLU A 17 2.36 -6.77 -8.86
C GLU A 17 3.65 -7.15 -8.13
N ALA A 18 4.82 -7.02 -8.77
CA ALA A 18 6.10 -7.31 -8.12
C ALA A 18 6.35 -6.40 -6.91
N MET A 19 5.99 -5.12 -6.98
CA MET A 19 6.15 -4.20 -5.85
C MET A 19 5.16 -4.49 -4.71
N SER A 20 3.95 -4.93 -5.04
CA SER A 20 2.93 -5.41 -4.09
C SER A 20 3.40 -6.65 -3.35
N ASP A 21 3.94 -7.62 -4.07
CA ASP A 21 4.51 -8.85 -3.52
C ASP A 21 5.72 -8.55 -2.64
N MET A 22 6.62 -7.67 -3.07
CA MET A 22 7.79 -7.29 -2.29
C MET A 22 7.40 -6.68 -0.92
N LEU A 23 6.38 -5.82 -0.89
CA LEU A 23 5.83 -5.29 0.37
C LEU A 23 5.16 -6.38 1.20
N THR A 24 4.39 -7.26 0.58
CA THR A 24 3.70 -8.36 1.28
C THR A 24 4.69 -9.34 1.90
N GLU A 25 5.80 -9.65 1.21
CA GLU A 25 6.90 -10.47 1.72
C GLU A 25 7.58 -9.87 2.95
N CYS A 26 7.50 -8.55 3.16
CA CYS A 26 7.99 -7.93 4.39
C CYS A 26 7.25 -8.44 5.64
N LEU A 27 5.98 -8.85 5.51
CA LEU A 27 5.18 -9.43 6.60
C LEU A 27 5.52 -10.91 6.91
N LYS A 28 6.08 -11.64 5.93
CA LYS A 28 6.37 -13.08 6.05
C LYS A 28 7.67 -13.39 6.80
N ARG A 29 8.52 -12.38 7.03
CA ARG A 29 9.79 -12.54 7.77
C ARG A 29 9.58 -13.09 9.18
N ARG A 30 10.64 -13.64 9.79
CA ARG A 30 10.59 -14.26 11.15
C ARG A 30 10.04 -13.32 12.23
N ARG A 31 10.16 -12.02 12.03
CA ARG A 31 9.71 -10.98 12.96
C ARG A 31 8.28 -10.56 12.60
N MET A 32 7.41 -10.51 13.59
CA MET A 32 6.04 -10.05 13.43
C MET A 32 6.04 -8.52 13.28
N VAL A 33 5.68 -8.05 12.09
CA VAL A 33 5.60 -6.61 11.78
C VAL A 33 4.25 -6.28 11.16
N ARG A 34 3.86 -5.01 11.26
CA ARG A 34 2.71 -4.43 10.54
C ARG A 34 3.13 -3.15 9.84
N LEU A 35 2.41 -2.74 8.80
CA LEU A 35 2.60 -1.43 8.21
C LEU A 35 2.14 -0.36 9.22
N ALA A 36 3.06 0.50 9.64
CA ALA A 36 2.80 1.62 10.55
C ALA A 36 2.27 2.84 9.79
N GLY A 37 2.78 3.04 8.58
CA GLY A 37 2.37 4.12 7.70
C GLY A 37 3.17 4.11 6.40
N ALA A 38 2.67 4.84 5.40
CA ALA A 38 3.39 5.08 4.17
C ALA A 38 3.13 6.51 3.68
N CYS A 39 4.14 7.12 3.06
CA CYS A 39 4.02 8.46 2.48
C CYS A 39 4.82 8.61 1.20
N ASP A 40 4.30 9.41 0.28
CA ASP A 40 4.99 9.84 -0.94
C ASP A 40 5.94 10.99 -0.62
N ILE A 41 7.20 10.87 -1.06
CA ILE A 41 8.19 11.94 -1.05
C ILE A 41 8.75 12.12 -2.47
N GLY A 42 7.93 12.71 -3.33
CA GLY A 42 8.38 13.25 -4.62
C GLY A 42 8.95 12.19 -5.56
N GLY A 43 8.21 11.09 -5.75
CA GLY A 43 8.60 10.00 -6.66
C GLY A 43 9.14 8.76 -5.94
N VAL A 44 9.23 8.80 -4.61
CA VAL A 44 9.54 7.62 -3.80
C VAL A 44 8.47 7.43 -2.74
N LEU A 45 7.87 6.25 -2.70
CA LEU A 45 6.99 5.83 -1.62
C LEU A 45 7.82 5.25 -0.47
N ILE A 46 7.70 5.85 0.70
CA ILE A 46 8.36 5.39 1.92
C ILE A 46 7.34 4.66 2.78
N ALA A 47 7.51 3.34 2.93
CA ALA A 47 6.69 2.48 3.78
C ALA A 47 7.44 2.13 5.07
N SER A 48 6.85 2.45 6.22
CA SER A 48 7.39 2.13 7.53
C SER A 48 6.65 0.96 8.15
N PHE A 49 7.41 -0.02 8.63
CA PHE A 49 6.91 -1.18 9.35
C PHE A 49 7.40 -1.14 10.79
N GLU A 50 6.51 -1.45 11.71
CA GLU A 50 6.82 -1.55 13.14
C GLU A 50 6.54 -2.94 13.68
N ASP A 51 7.07 -3.22 14.85
CA ASP A 51 6.81 -4.47 15.56
C ASP A 51 5.33 -4.58 15.92
N SER A 52 4.78 -5.77 15.71
CA SER A 52 3.41 -6.08 16.10
C SER A 52 3.41 -7.26 17.07
N PRO A 53 2.66 -7.20 18.18
CA PRO A 53 2.50 -8.33 19.09
C PRO A 53 1.70 -9.47 18.44
N VAL A 54 0.95 -9.17 17.38
CA VAL A 54 0.11 -10.13 16.64
C VAL A 54 0.59 -10.24 15.20
N ARG A 55 0.67 -11.47 14.69
CA ARG A 55 0.91 -11.68 13.27
C ARG A 55 -0.37 -11.36 12.49
N VAL A 56 -0.35 -10.23 11.79
CA VAL A 56 -1.40 -9.86 10.85
C VAL A 56 -1.09 -10.53 9.52
N LYS A 57 -2.03 -11.34 9.02
CA LYS A 57 -1.98 -11.79 7.62
C LYS A 57 -2.62 -10.71 6.78
N SER A 58 -1.82 -10.08 5.94
CA SER A 58 -2.31 -9.06 5.03
C SER A 58 -1.57 -9.15 3.71
N GLU A 59 -2.24 -8.64 2.69
CA GLU A 59 -1.74 -8.49 1.35
C GLU A 59 -1.77 -7.00 1.01
N PHE A 60 -0.67 -6.51 0.44
CA PHE A 60 -0.59 -5.17 -0.09
C PHE A 60 -0.79 -5.19 -1.59
N VAL A 61 -1.54 -4.24 -2.12
CA VAL A 61 -1.83 -4.13 -3.55
C VAL A 61 -1.69 -2.68 -3.98
N PHE A 62 -0.87 -2.43 -4.99
CA PHE A 62 -0.83 -1.17 -5.72
C PHE A 62 -1.86 -1.19 -6.85
N ALA A 63 -2.63 -0.11 -6.98
CA ALA A 63 -3.53 0.04 -8.11
C ALA A 63 -3.80 1.52 -8.41
N PRO A 64 -4.02 1.87 -9.69
CA PRO A 64 -4.44 3.21 -10.05
C PRO A 64 -5.91 3.43 -9.64
N PHE A 65 -6.24 4.68 -9.34
CA PHE A 65 -7.62 5.14 -9.30
C PHE A 65 -8.11 5.40 -10.72
N THR A 66 -9.37 5.07 -10.99
CA THR A 66 -9.97 5.26 -12.33
C THR A 66 -10.31 6.73 -12.61
N ASP A 67 -10.66 7.47 -11.55
CA ASP A 67 -10.93 8.90 -11.59
C ASP A 67 -10.10 9.60 -10.51
N ALA A 68 -9.25 10.55 -10.93
CA ALA A 68 -8.36 11.31 -10.07
C ALA A 68 -9.04 12.51 -9.37
N SER A 69 -10.33 12.75 -9.64
CA SER A 69 -11.13 13.75 -8.92
C SER A 69 -11.30 13.37 -7.45
N CYS A 70 -11.54 14.36 -6.57
CA CYS A 70 -11.77 14.09 -5.15
C CYS A 70 -12.96 13.15 -4.92
N ASP A 71 -14.04 13.31 -5.70
CA ASP A 71 -15.24 12.50 -5.60
C ASP A 71 -14.99 11.07 -6.11
N GLY A 72 -14.29 10.95 -7.24
CA GLY A 72 -13.92 9.66 -7.84
C GLY A 72 -13.02 8.83 -6.93
N VAL A 73 -11.95 9.44 -6.41
CA VAL A 73 -11.05 8.80 -5.43
C VAL A 73 -11.83 8.38 -4.19
N SER A 74 -12.69 9.25 -3.64
CA SER A 74 -13.49 8.93 -2.45
C SER A 74 -14.45 7.76 -2.69
N ALA A 75 -15.14 7.75 -3.82
CA ALA A 75 -16.06 6.68 -4.21
C ALA A 75 -15.33 5.34 -4.36
N GLU A 76 -14.15 5.34 -4.99
CA GLU A 76 -13.37 4.13 -5.18
C GLU A 76 -12.78 3.60 -3.86
N ILE A 77 -12.32 4.48 -2.96
CA ILE A 77 -11.90 4.09 -1.60
C ILE A 77 -13.05 3.37 -0.89
N CYS A 78 -14.26 3.94 -0.92
CA CYS A 78 -15.44 3.31 -0.31
C CYS A 78 -15.77 1.95 -0.95
N SER A 79 -15.72 1.85 -2.28
CA SER A 79 -15.98 0.60 -3.01
C SER A 79 -14.98 -0.51 -2.64
N ARG A 80 -13.68 -0.18 -2.62
CA ARG A 80 -12.60 -1.10 -2.23
C ARG A 80 -12.69 -1.49 -0.76
N TYR A 81 -13.06 -0.55 0.12
CA TYR A 81 -13.32 -0.82 1.53
C TYR A 81 -14.42 -1.86 1.74
N ASN A 82 -15.53 -1.73 1.01
CA ASN A 82 -16.61 -2.73 1.04
C ASN A 82 -16.16 -4.10 0.49
N SER A 83 -15.12 -4.12 -0.35
CA SER A 83 -14.47 -5.34 -0.85
C SER A 83 -13.35 -5.87 0.07
N GLY A 84 -13.16 -5.27 1.25
CA GLY A 84 -12.20 -5.71 2.26
C GLY A 84 -10.81 -5.07 2.18
N PHE A 85 -10.62 -4.03 1.37
CA PHE A 85 -9.36 -3.31 1.24
C PHE A 85 -9.37 -1.97 1.99
N SER A 86 -8.35 -1.70 2.80
CA SER A 86 -8.12 -0.39 3.41
C SER A 86 -7.06 0.39 2.64
N LEU A 87 -7.30 1.67 2.36
CA LEU A 87 -6.26 2.55 1.81
C LEU A 87 -5.19 2.84 2.87
N ARG A 88 -3.92 2.74 2.49
CA ARG A 88 -2.76 2.99 3.36
C ARG A 88 -1.94 4.20 2.95
N ALA A 89 -1.83 4.46 1.66
CA ALA A 89 -1.19 5.64 1.11
C ALA A 89 -1.67 5.87 -0.32
N SER A 90 -1.43 7.09 -0.82
CA SER A 90 -1.62 7.43 -2.21
C SER A 90 -0.43 8.25 -2.72
N PHE A 91 -0.14 8.14 -4.00
CA PHE A 91 0.90 8.93 -4.69
C PHE A 91 0.43 9.28 -6.11
N ARG A 92 1.11 10.22 -6.76
CA ARG A 92 0.83 10.59 -8.15
C ARG A 92 1.94 10.11 -9.07
N SER A 93 1.55 9.66 -10.27
CA SER A 93 2.46 9.45 -11.40
C SER A 93 1.80 10.04 -12.64
N GLY A 94 2.34 11.16 -13.12
CA GLY A 94 1.68 12.01 -14.12
C GLY A 94 0.30 12.46 -13.64
N ASP A 95 -0.71 12.26 -14.49
CA ASP A 95 -2.12 12.61 -14.20
C ASP A 95 -2.87 11.52 -13.42
N THR A 96 -2.25 10.36 -13.21
CA THR A 96 -2.86 9.22 -12.53
C THR A 96 -2.56 9.26 -11.03
N VAL A 97 -3.59 9.09 -10.21
CA VAL A 97 -3.45 8.85 -8.77
C VAL A 97 -3.39 7.34 -8.55
N TRP A 98 -2.46 6.89 -7.72
CA TRP A 98 -2.32 5.50 -7.32
C TRP A 98 -2.57 5.34 -5.84
N GLY A 99 -3.07 4.17 -5.45
CA GLY A 99 -3.28 3.79 -4.06
C GLY A 99 -2.48 2.56 -3.68
N LEU A 100 -1.94 2.57 -2.47
CA LEU A 100 -1.51 1.38 -1.74
C LEU A 100 -2.67 0.90 -0.87
N PHE A 101 -3.20 -0.27 -1.19
CA PHE A 101 -4.30 -0.89 -0.47
C PHE A 101 -3.79 -2.07 0.34
N GLU A 102 -4.34 -2.28 1.52
CA GLU A 102 -4.10 -3.46 2.34
C GLU A 102 -5.40 -4.25 2.51
N ARG A 103 -5.35 -5.54 2.22
CA ARG A 103 -6.41 -6.48 2.58
C ARG A 103 -5.93 -7.35 3.72
N THR A 104 -6.57 -7.21 4.87
CA THR A 104 -6.29 -8.05 6.02
C THR A 104 -7.22 -9.25 6.03
N GLU A 105 -6.66 -10.46 6.16
CA GLU A 105 -7.46 -11.65 6.45
C GLU A 105 -7.95 -11.53 7.90
N LEU A 106 -9.23 -11.20 8.08
CA LEU A 106 -9.90 -11.35 9.36
C LEU A 106 -10.02 -12.85 9.67
N LYS A 107 -9.42 -13.28 10.78
CA LYS A 107 -9.62 -14.62 11.34
C LYS A 107 -11.02 -14.76 11.92
#